data_AF-A0AAE2YFQ4-F1
#
_entry.id   AF-A0AAE2YFQ4-F1
#
_cell.length_a   1.000
_cell.length_b   1.000
_cell.length_c   1.000
_cell.angle_alpha   90.00
_cell.angle_beta   90.00
_cell.angle_gamma   90.00
#
_symmetry.space_group_name_H-M   'P 1'
#
loop_
_entity.id
_entity.type
_entity.pdbx_description
1 polymer ?
#
loop_
_entity_poly.entity_id
_entity_poly.type
_entity_poly.pdbx_seq_one_letter_code
_entity_poly.pdbx_strand_id
1 'polypeptide(L)' 'MVRVKLSEEERAIVKEVMDELGISGGRVKMLVEAVGVRTGFDKRRMRVAVKRALVGGEPIVKKK' A
#
# COMPACT_ATOMS: atom_id res chain seq x y z
N MET A 1 3.40 6.64 -17.00
CA MET A 1 3.14 6.41 -15.57
C MET A 1 1.62 6.33 -15.39
N VAL A 2 1.06 5.13 -15.20
CA VAL A 2 -0.40 4.94 -15.16
C VAL A 2 -0.94 5.49 -13.85
N ARG A 3 -1.74 6.57 -13.90
CA ARG A 3 -2.49 7.03 -12.73
C ARG A 3 -3.64 6.05 -12.50
N VAL A 4 -3.53 5.26 -11.44
CA VAL A 4 -4.65 4.44 -10.98
C VAL A 4 -5.75 5.41 -10.53
N LYS A 5 -6.91 5.39 -11.22
CA LYS A 5 -8.08 6.13 -10.77
C LYS A 5 -8.76 5.31 -9.68
N LEU A 6 -8.52 5.71 -8.44
CA LEU A 6 -9.12 5.11 -7.25
C LEU A 6 -10.38 5.86 -6.82
N SER A 7 -11.41 5.12 -6.44
CA SER A 7 -12.59 5.64 -5.72
C SER A 7 -12.20 6.15 -4.33
N GLU A 8 -13.11 6.88 -3.67
CA GLU A 8 -12.86 7.35 -2.30
C GLU A 8 -12.72 6.19 -1.30
N GLU A 9 -13.49 5.12 -1.49
CA GLU A 9 -13.42 3.91 -0.67
C GLU A 9 -12.07 3.19 -0.84
N GLU A 10 -11.62 3.04 -2.09
CA GLU A 10 -10.33 2.41 -2.40
C GLU A 10 -9.16 3.22 -1.82
N ARG A 11 -9.25 4.56 -1.84
CA ARG A 11 -8.27 5.43 -1.19
C ARG A 11 -8.26 5.28 0.33
N ALA A 12 -9.43 5.12 0.94
CA ALA A 12 -9.53 4.87 2.37
C ALA A 12 -8.86 3.55 2.75
N ILE A 13 -9.10 2.48 1.97
CA ILE A 13 -8.47 1.18 2.15
C ILE A 13 -6.95 1.27 2.03
N VAL A 14 -6.44 1.96 1.01
CA VAL A 14 -4.99 2.18 0.83
C VAL A 14 -4.40 2.91 2.04
N LYS A 15 -5.08 3.96 2.53
CA LYS A 15 -4.63 4.73 3.69
C LYS A 15 -4.58 3.89 4.96
N GLU A 16 -5.63 3.12 5.24
CA GLU A 16 -5.66 2.21 6.40
C GLU A 16 -4.53 1.18 6.34
N VAL A 17 -4.29 0.55 5.18
CA VAL A 17 -3.20 -0.42 5.03
C VAL A 17 -1.82 0.23 5.25
N MET A 18 -1.65 1.48 4.79
CA MET A 18 -0.42 2.24 5.05
C MET A 18 -0.25 2.58 6.54
N ASP A 19 -1.31 3.02 7.20
CA ASP A 19 -1.31 3.38 8.62
C ASP A 19 -1.08 2.13 9.51
N GLU A 20 -1.73 1.00 9.23
CA GLU A 20 -1.55 -0.27 9.94
C GLU A 20 -0.12 -0.81 9.86
N LEU A 21 0.52 -0.63 8.71
CA LEU A 21 1.90 -1.06 8.50
C LEU A 21 2.92 0.01 8.94
N GLY A 22 2.46 1.18 9.39
CA GLY A 22 3.31 2.29 9.84
C GLY A 22 4.14 2.93 8.73
N ILE A 23 3.69 2.84 7.47
CA ILE A 23 4.48 3.25 6.31
C ILE A 23 4.03 4.61 5.79
N SER A 24 4.99 5.42 5.38
CA SER A 24 4.73 6.72 4.75
C SER A 24 5.66 6.96 3.59
N GLY A 25 5.18 7.66 2.56
CA GLY A 25 5.99 8.09 1.43
C GLY A 25 5.31 7.85 0.08
N GLY A 26 5.56 8.74 -0.88
CA GLY A 26 4.92 8.68 -2.20
C GLY A 26 5.22 7.41 -2.99
N ARG A 27 6.46 6.87 -2.88
CA ARG A 27 6.86 5.62 -3.54
C ARG A 27 6.11 4.41 -2.98
N VAL A 28 5.98 4.32 -1.66
CA VAL A 28 5.24 3.22 -1.03
C VAL A 28 3.74 3.35 -1.28
N LYS A 29 3.20 4.58 -1.29
CA LYS A 29 1.81 4.81 -1.68
C LYS A 29 1.52 4.21 -3.06
N MET A 30 2.36 4.48 -4.06
CA MET A 30 2.19 3.88 -5.40
C MET A 30 2.25 2.35 -5.38
N LEU A 31 3.11 1.76 -4.55
CA LEU A 31 3.16 0.31 -4.36
C LEU A 31 1.85 -0.22 -3.77
N VAL A 32 1.31 0.41 -2.72
CA VAL A 32 0.06 -0.02 -2.08
C VAL A 32 -1.13 0.15 -3.02
N GLU A 33 -1.18 1.23 -3.81
CA GLU A 33 -2.20 1.42 -4.84
C GLU A 33 -2.14 0.34 -5.93
N ALA A 34 -0.95 0.01 -6.43
CA ALA A 34 -0.76 -1.05 -7.42
C ALA A 34 -1.10 -2.44 -6.88
N VAL A 35 -0.75 -2.71 -5.61
CA VAL A 35 -1.15 -3.94 -4.91
C VAL A 35 -2.67 -3.98 -4.75
N GLY A 36 -3.30 -2.86 -4.37
CA GLY A 36 -4.74 -2.73 -4.23
C GLY A 36 -5.51 -3.14 -5.49
N VAL A 37 -5.08 -2.62 -6.66
CA VAL A 37 -5.66 -3.02 -7.96
C VAL A 37 -5.51 -4.52 -8.21
N ARG A 38 -4.33 -5.08 -7.94
CA ARG A 38 -4.07 -6.52 -8.16
C ARG A 38 -4.89 -7.41 -7.23
N THR A 39 -5.18 -6.96 -6.01
CA THR A 39 -5.91 -7.73 -4.99
C THR A 39 -7.40 -7.43 -4.94
N GLY A 40 -7.90 -6.50 -5.77
CA GLY A 40 -9.29 -6.04 -5.71
C GLY A 40 -9.64 -5.33 -4.39
N PHE A 41 -8.69 -4.59 -3.81
CA PHE A 41 -8.83 -3.87 -2.54
C PHE A 41 -9.21 -4.72 -1.31
N ASP A 42 -8.97 -6.03 -1.36
CA ASP A 42 -9.07 -6.89 -0.17
C ASP A 42 -7.98 -6.53 0.84
N LYS A 43 -8.38 -5.90 1.97
CA LYS A 43 -7.47 -5.46 3.04
C LYS A 43 -6.54 -6.56 3.55
N ARG A 44 -6.99 -7.80 3.64
CA ARG A 44 -6.19 -8.92 4.17
C ARG A 44 -5.12 -9.32 3.15
N ARG A 45 -5.49 -9.41 1.87
CA ARG A 45 -4.56 -9.70 0.77
C ARG A 45 -3.57 -8.56 0.56
N MET A 46 -4.03 -7.31 0.62
CA MET A 46 -3.19 -6.11 0.51
C MET A 46 -2.11 -6.10 1.58
N ARG A 47 -2.46 -6.29 2.86
CA ARG A 47 -1.47 -6.34 3.95
C ARG A 47 -0.36 -7.36 3.70
N VAL A 48 -0.74 -8.59 3.32
CA VAL A 48 0.23 -9.67 3.07
C VAL A 48 1.12 -9.33 1.87
N ALA A 49 0.52 -8.84 0.78
CA ALA A 49 1.24 -8.49 -0.44
C ALA A 49 2.18 -7.28 -0.25
N VAL A 50 1.71 -6.23 0.43
CA VAL A 50 2.51 -5.04 0.77
C VAL A 50 3.64 -5.44 1.72
N LYS A 51 3.37 -6.20 2.78
CA LYS A 51 4.41 -6.67 3.71
C LYS A 51 5.47 -7.52 3.00
N ARG A 52 5.07 -8.43 2.10
CA ARG A 52 6.02 -9.21 1.29
C ARG A 52 6.87 -8.33 0.38
N ALA A 53 6.25 -7.33 -0.26
CA ALA A 53 6.98 -6.39 -1.11
C ALA A 53 7.97 -5.51 -0.33
N LEU A 54 7.65 -5.15 0.92
CA LEU A 54 8.50 -4.34 1.81
C LEU A 54 9.54 -5.13 2.61
N VAL A 55 9.36 -6.44 2.77
CA VAL A 55 10.39 -7.31 3.37
C VAL A 55 11.39 -7.74 2.30
N GLY A 56 10.96 -7.87 1.03
CA GLY A 56 11.82 -8.16 -0.11
C GLY A 56 12.60 -6.95 -0.65
N GLY A 57 12.22 -5.71 -0.30
CA GLY A 57 12.96 -4.48 -0.63
C GLY A 57 13.11 -3.65 0.63
N GLU A 58 14.33 -3.21 0.96
CA GLU A 58 14.71 -2.58 2.23
C GLU A 58 13.59 -1.77 2.92
N PRO A 59 13.30 -2.02 4.20
CA PRO A 59 12.19 -1.39 4.87
C PRO A 59 12.48 0.11 5.04
N ILE A 60 11.66 0.95 4.39
CA ILE A 60 11.59 2.39 4.68
C ILE A 60 10.80 2.54 5.99
N VAL A 61 11.45 2.20 7.10
CA VAL A 61 10.92 2.43 8.45
C VAL A 61 11.00 3.92 8.73
N LYS A 62 9.92 4.53 9.19
CA LYS A 62 9.97 5.88 9.78
C LYS A 62 11.01 5.86 10.90
N LYS A 63 12.14 6.56 10.72
CA LYS A 63 12.99 6.94 11.85
C LYS A 63 12.18 7.92 12.70
N LYS A 64 12.01 7.54 13.96
CA LYS A 64 11.33 8.30 15.00
C LYS A 64 12.10 9.58 15.33
#